data_AF-A0A844MRA0-F1
#
_entry.id   AF-A0A844MRA0-F1
#
_cell.length_a   1.000
_cell.length_b   1.000
_cell.length_c   1.000
_cell.angle_alpha   90.00
_cell.angle_beta   90.00
_cell.angle_gamma   90.00
#
_symmetry.space_group_name_H-M   'P 1'
#
loop_
_entity.id
_entity.type
_entity.pdbx_description
1 polymer ?
#
loop_
_entity_poly.entity_id
_entity_poly.type
_entity_poly.pdbx_seq_one_letter_code
_entity_poly.pdbx_strand_id
1 'polypeptide(L)'
;MASDRISQDLVSPDLNKDFEQIVIPDIYRHLQAENYQSALEIINNFYQTKVDRDENNLLKHKCDSWTALIFENLGRDREALSLYKSLAQVMGQNHPLFAYFQVDVARVLHKLGNNKEAKIEIEKALEESIDSSISDKLTALNLYISILEECHETLAHQYQPLVKKLATELGILRENDWLESSNLSQSVKKLSHKNQEANKRYSRLLVEIDRVEDDRQAEVLLRKYISEESVGYYRNLAMKELDELVD
;
A
#
# COMPACT_ATOMS: atom_id res chain seq x y z
N MET A 1 5.98 -2.02 -0.08
CA MET A 1 4.84 -2.00 -1.03
C MET A 1 4.29 -0.58 -1.26
N ALA A 2 5.12 0.48 -1.21
CA ALA A 2 4.66 1.86 -1.39
C ALA A 2 5.01 2.46 -2.76
N SER A 3 5.66 1.71 -3.65
CA SER A 3 6.50 2.31 -4.68
C SER A 3 6.13 1.98 -6.14
N ASP A 4 5.29 0.98 -6.39
CA ASP A 4 4.79 0.63 -7.74
C ASP A 4 3.52 1.43 -8.10
N ARG A 5 3.35 2.59 -7.47
CA ARG A 5 2.05 3.29 -7.44
C ARG A 5 1.76 4.05 -8.73
N ILE A 6 2.76 4.48 -9.51
CA ILE A 6 2.48 5.18 -10.77
C ILE A 6 2.31 4.15 -11.89
N SER A 7 1.06 4.03 -12.37
CA SER A 7 0.58 3.02 -13.34
C SER A 7 1.53 2.77 -14.51
N GLN A 8 1.53 1.51 -14.97
CA GLN A 8 2.20 1.03 -16.18
C GLN A 8 1.74 1.76 -17.46
N ASP A 9 0.57 2.40 -17.44
CA ASP A 9 -0.09 2.95 -18.62
C ASP A 9 0.32 4.38 -19.00
N LEU A 10 1.13 5.03 -18.16
CA LEU A 10 1.44 6.46 -18.31
C LEU A 10 2.87 6.70 -18.85
N VAL A 11 3.81 5.80 -18.60
CA VAL A 11 5.19 5.96 -19.10
C VAL A 11 5.37 5.12 -20.36
N SER A 12 6.12 5.61 -21.34
CA SER A 12 6.59 4.83 -22.50
C SER A 12 6.95 3.39 -22.07
N PRO A 13 6.41 2.33 -22.72
CA PRO A 13 6.57 0.95 -22.25
C PRO A 13 8.03 0.54 -22.00
N ASP A 14 8.95 1.04 -22.83
CA ASP A 14 10.38 0.78 -22.69
C ASP A 14 10.99 1.49 -21.48
N LEU A 15 10.63 2.76 -21.24
CA LEU A 15 11.09 3.50 -20.06
C LEU A 15 10.52 2.90 -18.78
N ASN A 16 9.26 2.48 -18.84
CA ASN A 16 8.59 1.80 -17.75
C ASN A 16 9.31 0.49 -17.43
N LYS A 17 9.57 -0.33 -18.44
CA LYS A 17 10.30 -1.59 -18.29
C LYS A 17 11.70 -1.39 -17.69
N ASP A 18 12.48 -0.43 -18.21
CA ASP A 18 13.82 -0.10 -17.68
C ASP A 18 13.74 0.28 -16.20
N PHE A 19 12.77 1.12 -15.82
CA PHE A 19 12.60 1.55 -14.44
C PHE A 19 12.20 0.38 -13.53
N GLU A 20 11.18 -0.38 -13.92
CA GLU A 20 10.61 -1.47 -13.11
C GLU A 20 11.57 -2.67 -12.98
N GLN A 21 12.28 -3.04 -14.04
CA GLN A 21 13.10 -4.26 -14.06
C GLN A 21 14.56 -4.03 -13.64
N ILE A 22 15.07 -2.80 -13.72
CA ILE A 22 16.48 -2.50 -13.46
C ILE A 22 16.60 -1.58 -12.25
N VAL A 23 15.91 -0.45 -12.27
CA VAL A 23 16.11 0.61 -11.26
C VAL A 23 15.49 0.25 -9.93
N ILE A 24 14.25 -0.24 -9.93
CA ILE A 24 13.51 -0.57 -8.71
C ILE A 24 14.21 -1.65 -7.87
N PRO A 25 14.65 -2.80 -8.44
CA PRO A 25 15.40 -3.80 -7.68
C PRO A 25 16.66 -3.21 -7.01
N ASP A 26 17.38 -2.33 -7.71
CA ASP A 26 18.59 -1.70 -7.20
C ASP A 26 18.28 -0.75 -6.04
N ILE A 27 17.26 0.10 -6.19
CA ILE A 27 16.75 0.95 -5.10
C ILE A 27 16.40 0.08 -3.90
N TYR A 28 15.64 -1.00 -4.08
CA TYR A 28 15.26 -1.88 -2.97
C TYR A 28 16.46 -2.49 -2.25
N ARG A 29 17.48 -2.96 -2.98
CA ARG A 29 18.73 -3.48 -2.39
C ARG A 29 19.40 -2.42 -1.51
N HIS A 30 19.47 -1.18 -1.98
CA HIS A 30 20.07 -0.08 -1.22
C HIS A 30 19.21 0.35 -0.01
N LEU A 31 17.88 0.37 -0.15
CA LEU A 31 16.97 0.66 0.96
C LEU A 31 17.09 -0.37 2.08
N GLN A 32 17.19 -1.66 1.75
CA GLN A 32 17.36 -2.74 2.73
C GLN A 32 18.72 -2.66 3.46
N ALA A 33 19.75 -2.16 2.79
CA ALA A 33 21.06 -1.92 3.36
C ALA A 33 21.20 -0.55 4.05
N GLU A 34 20.09 0.19 4.21
CA GLU A 34 20.05 1.57 4.76
C GLU A 34 20.99 2.55 4.01
N ASN A 35 21.35 2.24 2.76
CA ASN A 35 22.19 3.06 1.91
C ASN A 35 21.34 4.01 1.05
N TYR A 36 20.64 4.92 1.72
CA TYR A 36 19.69 5.85 1.12
C TYR A 36 20.34 6.83 0.12
N GLN A 37 21.60 7.20 0.35
CA GLN A 37 22.31 8.12 -0.53
C GLN A 37 22.56 7.49 -1.91
N SER A 38 23.01 6.23 -1.95
CA SER A 38 23.16 5.51 -3.22
C SER A 38 21.82 5.27 -3.91
N ALA A 39 20.73 5.03 -3.16
CA ALA A 39 19.39 4.93 -3.75
C ALA A 39 18.96 6.24 -4.46
N LEU A 40 19.24 7.40 -3.85
CA LEU A 40 19.00 8.71 -4.48
C LEU A 40 19.86 8.91 -5.73
N GLU A 41 21.13 8.54 -5.68
CA GLU A 41 22.03 8.64 -6.83
C GLU A 41 21.56 7.80 -8.00
N ILE A 42 21.09 6.57 -7.74
CA ILE A 42 20.51 5.69 -8.76
C ILE A 42 19.31 6.34 -9.44
N ILE A 43 18.35 6.87 -8.67
CA ILE A 43 17.15 7.54 -9.22
C ILE A 43 17.54 8.76 -10.04
N ASN A 44 18.41 9.61 -9.50
CA ASN A 44 18.84 10.83 -10.17
C ASN A 44 19.59 10.52 -11.47
N ASN A 45 20.54 9.59 -11.43
CA ASN A 45 21.27 9.17 -12.62
C ASN A 45 20.33 8.58 -13.67
N PHE A 46 19.39 7.72 -13.27
CA PHE A 46 18.39 7.18 -14.18
C PHE A 46 17.59 8.28 -14.86
N TYR A 47 17.01 9.19 -14.08
CA TYR A 47 16.23 10.31 -14.61
C TYR A 47 17.03 11.17 -15.58
N GLN A 48 18.25 11.58 -15.21
CA GLN A 48 19.09 12.43 -16.05
C GLN A 48 19.45 11.78 -17.38
N THR A 49 19.65 10.44 -17.42
CA THR A 49 19.95 9.73 -18.66
C THR A 49 18.75 9.54 -19.59
N LYS A 50 17.52 9.82 -19.11
CA LYS A 50 16.27 9.55 -19.82
C LYS A 50 15.35 10.77 -19.93
N VAL A 51 15.76 11.94 -19.41
CA VAL A 51 14.93 13.15 -19.34
C VAL A 51 14.40 13.59 -20.71
N ASP A 52 15.20 13.44 -21.76
CA ASP A 52 14.80 13.78 -23.14
C ASP A 52 13.66 12.90 -23.67
N ARG A 53 13.38 11.78 -23.01
CA ARG A 53 12.30 10.84 -23.35
C ARG A 53 11.10 10.94 -22.39
N ASP A 54 11.15 11.86 -21.43
CA ASP A 54 10.10 12.01 -20.41
C ASP A 54 8.94 12.87 -20.92
N GLU A 55 8.10 12.27 -21.77
CA GLU A 55 6.88 12.91 -22.23
C GLU A 55 5.93 13.14 -21.04
N ASN A 56 5.48 14.39 -20.88
CA ASN A 56 4.53 14.82 -19.84
C ASN A 56 5.02 14.67 -18.39
N ASN A 57 6.34 14.59 -18.15
CA ASN A 57 6.93 14.48 -16.80
C ASN A 57 6.55 13.20 -16.03
N LEU A 58 6.07 12.16 -16.70
CA LEU A 58 5.57 10.95 -16.06
C LEU A 58 6.70 10.15 -15.42
N LEU A 59 7.86 10.08 -16.07
CA LEU A 59 9.06 9.50 -15.48
C LEU A 59 9.57 10.36 -14.31
N LYS A 60 9.53 11.68 -14.43
CA LYS A 60 9.85 12.59 -13.32
C LYS A 60 8.96 12.32 -12.11
N HIS A 61 7.66 12.17 -12.29
CA HIS A 61 6.74 11.85 -11.19
C HIS A 61 7.04 10.49 -10.56
N LYS A 62 7.43 9.47 -11.35
CA LYS A 62 7.93 8.19 -10.82
C LYS A 62 9.15 8.39 -9.94
N CYS A 63 10.15 9.10 -10.44
CA CYS A 63 11.38 9.38 -9.71
C CYS A 63 11.11 10.20 -8.44
N ASP A 64 10.21 11.19 -8.48
CA ASP A 64 9.85 12.02 -7.35
C ASP A 64 9.12 11.24 -6.26
N SER A 65 8.25 10.30 -6.63
CA SER A 65 7.58 9.40 -5.67
C SER A 65 8.60 8.57 -4.87
N TRP A 66 9.57 7.98 -5.57
CA TRP A 66 10.66 7.22 -4.94
C TRP A 66 11.61 8.11 -4.14
N THR A 67 11.92 9.31 -4.64
CA THR A 67 12.74 10.30 -3.94
C THR A 67 12.09 10.74 -2.62
N ALA A 68 10.77 10.97 -2.63
CA ALA A 68 10.02 11.32 -1.42
C ALA A 68 10.07 10.21 -0.37
N LEU A 69 9.94 8.95 -0.79
CA LEU A 69 10.08 7.79 0.10
C LEU A 69 11.50 7.72 0.70
N ILE A 70 12.55 7.96 -0.09
CA ILE A 70 13.92 7.94 0.42
C ILE A 70 14.16 9.11 1.39
N PHE A 71 13.64 10.30 1.09
CA PHE A 71 13.72 11.44 2.00
C PHE A 71 13.05 11.14 3.35
N GLU A 72 11.89 10.49 3.36
CA GLU A 72 11.27 10.05 4.60
C GLU A 72 12.17 9.09 5.40
N ASN A 73 12.79 8.10 4.75
CA ASN A 73 13.69 7.18 5.42
C ASN A 73 14.96 7.86 5.97
N LEU A 74 15.39 8.96 5.33
CA LEU A 74 16.48 9.82 5.79
C LEU A 74 16.06 10.80 6.90
N GLY A 75 14.79 10.82 7.33
CA GLY A 75 14.26 11.82 8.27
C GLY A 75 14.13 13.23 7.66
N ARG A 76 14.21 13.36 6.34
CA ARG A 76 14.04 14.61 5.58
C ARG A 76 12.56 14.86 5.28
N ASP A 77 11.73 14.80 6.32
CA ASP A 77 10.27 14.79 6.23
C ASP A 77 9.69 16.01 5.51
N ARG A 78 10.29 17.20 5.67
CA ARG A 78 9.80 18.41 4.98
C ARG A 78 9.97 18.34 3.47
N GLU A 79 11.05 17.72 3.00
CA GLU A 79 11.32 17.56 1.57
C GLU A 79 10.43 16.47 0.97
N ALA A 80 10.25 15.37 1.71
CA ALA A 80 9.27 14.34 1.37
C ALA A 80 7.85 14.92 1.25
N LEU A 81 7.42 15.73 2.22
CA LEU A 81 6.12 16.38 2.21
C LEU A 81 5.92 17.28 0.99
N SER A 82 6.95 18.07 0.63
CA SER A 82 6.90 18.94 -0.54
C SER A 82 6.67 18.14 -1.83
N LEU A 83 7.37 17.01 -1.98
CA LEU A 83 7.22 16.13 -3.15
C LEU A 83 5.84 15.46 -3.17
N TYR A 84 5.38 14.91 -2.05
CA TYR A 84 4.06 14.27 -2.00
C TYR A 84 2.91 15.25 -2.28
N LYS A 85 2.97 16.49 -1.76
CA LYS A 85 1.97 17.52 -2.08
C LYS A 85 1.97 17.86 -3.57
N SER A 86 3.16 18.00 -4.18
CA SER A 86 3.28 18.25 -5.62
C SER A 86 2.69 17.09 -6.45
N LEU A 87 2.99 15.84 -6.08
CA LEU A 87 2.47 14.65 -6.76
C LEU A 87 0.95 14.55 -6.64
N ALA A 88 0.39 14.78 -5.46
CA ALA A 88 -1.06 14.81 -5.26
C ALA A 88 -1.72 15.89 -6.15
N GLN A 89 -1.14 17.09 -6.22
CA GLN A 89 -1.67 18.17 -7.05
C GLN A 89 -1.67 17.82 -8.55
N VAL A 90 -0.61 17.18 -9.04
CA VAL A 90 -0.49 16.76 -10.44
C VAL A 90 -1.54 15.69 -10.80
N MET A 91 -1.75 14.71 -9.92
CA MET A 91 -2.71 13.63 -10.18
C MET A 91 -4.15 14.15 -10.22
N GLY A 92 -4.49 15.10 -9.33
CA GLY A 92 -5.85 15.68 -9.24
C GLY A 92 -6.86 14.73 -8.60
N GLN A 93 -7.95 15.27 -8.06
CA GLN A 93 -8.89 14.57 -7.14
C GLN A 93 -9.50 13.28 -7.73
N ASN A 94 -9.71 13.22 -9.05
CA ASN A 94 -10.37 12.07 -9.69
C ASN A 94 -9.40 10.95 -10.10
N HIS A 95 -8.10 11.11 -9.87
CA HIS A 95 -7.12 10.10 -10.28
C HIS A 95 -6.89 9.10 -9.14
N PRO A 96 -6.86 7.77 -9.41
CA PRO A 96 -6.68 6.77 -8.36
C PRO A 96 -5.46 7.00 -7.46
N LEU A 97 -4.40 7.61 -8.01
CA LEU A 97 -3.15 7.92 -7.28
C LEU A 97 -3.22 9.11 -6.35
N PHE A 98 -4.22 9.97 -6.50
CA PHE A 98 -4.43 11.10 -5.61
C PHE A 98 -4.64 10.64 -4.16
N ALA A 99 -5.51 9.64 -3.96
CA ALA A 99 -5.77 9.09 -2.63
C ALA A 99 -4.48 8.54 -1.98
N TYR A 100 -3.63 7.85 -2.74
CA TYR A 100 -2.36 7.32 -2.21
C TYR A 100 -1.41 8.44 -1.78
N PHE A 101 -1.19 9.44 -2.63
CA PHE A 101 -0.33 10.56 -2.25
C PHE A 101 -0.91 11.36 -1.09
N GLN A 102 -2.23 11.44 -0.96
CA GLN A 102 -2.86 12.08 0.20
C GLN A 102 -2.64 11.32 1.51
N VAL A 103 -2.67 9.98 1.48
CA VAL A 103 -2.24 9.16 2.63
C VAL A 103 -0.79 9.45 3.00
N ASP A 104 0.10 9.57 2.00
CA ASP A 104 1.52 9.87 2.25
C ASP A 104 1.72 11.30 2.79
N VAL A 105 0.99 12.30 2.27
CA VAL A 105 0.97 13.67 2.81
C VAL A 105 0.50 13.65 4.27
N ALA A 106 -0.62 12.99 4.58
CA ALA A 106 -1.15 12.90 5.94
C ALA A 106 -0.15 12.24 6.89
N ARG A 107 0.49 11.16 6.46
CA ARG A 107 1.49 10.42 7.24
C ARG A 107 2.70 11.28 7.58
N VAL A 108 3.24 12.03 6.61
CA VAL A 108 4.39 12.92 6.84
C VAL A 108 3.98 14.12 7.71
N LEU A 109 2.80 14.69 7.51
CA LEU A 109 2.27 15.75 8.39
C LEU A 109 2.14 15.28 9.84
N HIS A 110 1.64 14.06 10.04
CA HIS A 110 1.52 13.45 11.36
C HIS A 110 2.89 13.25 12.03
N LYS A 111 3.88 12.74 11.29
CA LYS A 111 5.28 12.63 11.78
C LYS A 111 5.87 13.97 12.22
N LEU A 112 5.52 15.04 11.50
CA LEU A 112 5.94 16.41 11.82
C LEU A 112 5.13 17.05 12.97
N GLY A 113 4.15 16.35 13.56
CA GLY A 113 3.27 16.86 14.62
C GLY A 113 2.13 17.75 14.13
N ASN A 114 1.94 17.87 12.81
CA ASN A 114 0.89 18.69 12.20
C ASN A 114 -0.45 17.91 12.10
N ASN A 115 -0.94 17.39 13.24
CA ASN A 115 -2.06 16.45 13.28
C ASN A 115 -3.37 17.01 12.71
N LYS A 116 -3.62 18.32 12.84
CA LYS A 116 -4.82 18.97 12.28
C LYS A 116 -4.84 18.94 10.76
N GLU A 117 -3.71 19.25 10.11
CA GLU A 117 -3.59 19.16 8.66
C GLU A 117 -3.58 17.70 8.20
N ALA A 118 -2.88 16.82 8.94
CA ALA A 118 -2.85 15.40 8.65
C ALA A 118 -4.25 14.79 8.61
N LYS A 119 -5.10 15.17 9.58
CA LYS A 119 -6.51 14.77 9.66
C LYS A 119 -7.29 15.17 8.40
N ILE A 120 -7.14 16.42 7.94
CA ILE A 120 -7.83 16.90 6.74
C ILE A 120 -7.41 16.09 5.50
N GLU A 121 -6.12 15.82 5.35
CA GLU A 121 -5.63 15.10 4.16
C GLU A 121 -6.01 13.61 4.17
N ILE A 122 -6.04 12.95 5.34
CA ILE A 122 -6.48 11.56 5.42
C ILE A 122 -8.00 11.41 5.23
N GLU A 123 -8.80 12.39 5.64
CA GLU A 123 -10.24 12.43 5.37
C GLU A 123 -10.51 12.50 3.86
N LYS A 124 -9.83 13.41 3.14
CA LYS A 124 -9.88 13.47 1.66
C LYS A 124 -9.47 12.16 1.01
N ALA A 125 -8.39 11.54 1.49
CA ALA A 125 -7.94 10.27 0.94
C ALA A 125 -9.00 9.17 1.11
N LEU A 126 -9.65 9.10 2.28
CA LEU A 126 -10.69 8.11 2.56
C LEU A 126 -11.95 8.31 1.71
N GLU A 127 -12.30 9.56 1.40
CA GLU A 127 -13.41 9.90 0.49
C GLU A 127 -13.17 9.42 -0.95
N GLU A 128 -11.96 9.61 -1.48
CA GLU A 128 -11.60 9.24 -2.85
C GLU A 128 -11.20 7.75 -3.01
N SER A 129 -10.85 7.06 -1.91
CA SER A 129 -10.24 5.72 -1.94
C SER A 129 -11.17 4.53 -2.26
N ILE A 130 -12.35 4.73 -2.85
CA ILE A 130 -13.39 3.68 -2.97
C ILE A 130 -12.92 2.46 -3.80
N ASP A 131 -11.98 2.64 -4.73
CA ASP A 131 -11.46 1.57 -5.61
C ASP A 131 -10.05 1.03 -5.23
N SER A 132 -9.51 1.46 -4.08
CA SER A 132 -8.21 0.94 -3.60
C SER A 132 -8.31 -0.46 -2.96
N SER A 133 -7.18 -1.15 -2.82
CA SER A 133 -7.14 -2.50 -2.23
C SER A 133 -7.60 -2.49 -0.77
N ILE A 134 -8.05 -3.64 -0.25
CA ILE A 134 -8.42 -3.81 1.16
C ILE A 134 -7.28 -3.36 2.09
N SER A 135 -6.03 -3.69 1.72
CA SER A 135 -4.84 -3.33 2.48
C SER A 135 -4.63 -1.82 2.55
N ASP A 136 -4.84 -1.11 1.44
CA ASP A 136 -4.65 0.35 1.39
C ASP A 136 -5.71 1.07 2.22
N LYS A 137 -6.97 0.66 2.11
CA LYS A 137 -8.07 1.20 2.93
C LYS A 137 -7.82 1.00 4.42
N LEU A 138 -7.37 -0.19 4.83
CA LEU A 138 -7.04 -0.46 6.24
C LEU A 138 -5.81 0.34 6.70
N THR A 139 -4.84 0.58 5.81
CA THR A 139 -3.67 1.42 6.09
C THR A 139 -4.09 2.87 6.33
N ALA A 140 -4.94 3.42 5.46
CA ALA A 140 -5.47 4.77 5.58
C ALA A 140 -6.30 4.94 6.87
N LEU A 141 -7.19 3.99 7.18
CA LEU A 141 -7.99 4.02 8.41
C LEU A 141 -7.13 3.91 9.67
N ASN A 142 -6.10 3.08 9.69
CA ASN A 142 -5.18 3.00 10.83
C ASN A 142 -4.41 4.30 11.05
N LEU A 143 -3.94 4.92 9.96
CA LEU A 143 -3.28 6.22 10.02
C LEU A 143 -4.25 7.28 10.55
N TYR A 144 -5.51 7.27 10.10
CA TYR A 144 -6.50 8.19 10.62
C TYR A 144 -6.73 7.98 12.12
N ILE A 145 -6.83 6.73 12.57
CA ILE A 145 -6.95 6.41 14.00
C ILE A 145 -5.75 6.92 14.80
N SER A 146 -4.52 6.76 14.31
CA SER A 146 -3.34 7.28 15.05
C SER A 146 -3.35 8.80 15.14
N ILE A 147 -3.75 9.49 14.06
CA ILE A 147 -3.92 10.96 14.05
C ILE A 147 -5.01 11.38 15.05
N LEU A 148 -6.14 10.66 15.10
CA LEU A 148 -7.22 10.93 16.03
C LEU A 148 -6.80 10.69 17.49
N GLU A 149 -6.02 9.66 17.77
CA GLU A 149 -5.48 9.37 19.11
C GLU A 149 -4.62 10.52 19.64
N GLU A 150 -3.74 11.09 18.81
CA GLU A 150 -2.97 12.30 19.13
C GLU A 150 -3.84 13.56 19.28
N CYS A 151 -5.00 13.60 18.60
CA CYS A 151 -5.98 14.67 18.76
C CYS A 151 -6.94 14.45 19.94
N HIS A 152 -6.86 13.32 20.64
CA HIS A 152 -7.83 12.88 21.66
C HIS A 152 -9.26 12.75 21.13
N GLU A 153 -9.39 12.30 19.88
CA GLU A 153 -10.65 12.08 19.18
C GLU A 153 -10.87 10.58 18.88
N THR A 154 -12.08 10.24 18.41
CA THR A 154 -12.46 8.87 18.03
C THR A 154 -12.96 8.82 16.60
N LEU A 155 -12.77 7.68 15.93
CA LEU A 155 -13.22 7.49 14.56
C LEU A 155 -14.74 7.63 14.45
N ALA A 156 -15.18 8.57 13.61
CA ALA A 156 -16.58 8.92 13.48
C ALA A 156 -17.44 7.75 12.96
N HIS A 157 -18.69 7.66 13.42
CA HIS A 157 -19.64 6.60 13.01
C HIS A 157 -19.90 6.56 11.50
N GLN A 158 -19.68 7.66 10.77
CA GLN A 158 -19.81 7.69 9.31
C GLN A 158 -18.91 6.69 8.58
N TYR A 159 -17.80 6.25 9.21
CA TYR A 159 -16.91 5.23 8.63
C TYR A 159 -17.39 3.78 8.87
N GLN A 160 -18.43 3.57 9.67
CA GLN A 160 -18.95 2.23 9.97
C GLN A 160 -19.33 1.42 8.71
N PRO A 161 -19.99 2.00 7.67
CA PRO A 161 -20.28 1.27 6.43
C PRO A 161 -19.01 0.79 5.71
N LEU A 162 -17.95 1.61 5.68
CA LEU A 162 -16.67 1.23 5.08
C LEU A 162 -16.03 0.07 5.85
N VAL A 163 -15.99 0.14 7.18
CA VAL A 163 -15.45 -0.93 8.02
C VAL A 163 -16.23 -2.25 7.86
N LYS A 164 -17.57 -2.18 7.77
CA LYS A 164 -18.41 -3.35 7.47
C LYS A 164 -18.13 -3.94 6.09
N LYS A 165 -17.97 -3.09 5.07
CA LYS A 165 -17.59 -3.50 3.71
C LYS A 165 -16.25 -4.24 3.72
N LEU A 166 -15.22 -3.69 4.36
CA LEU A 166 -13.89 -4.32 4.46
C LEU A 166 -13.94 -5.67 5.17
N ALA A 167 -14.70 -5.78 6.27
CA ALA A 167 -14.87 -7.06 6.96
C ALA A 167 -15.54 -8.13 6.07
N THR A 168 -16.52 -7.69 5.27
CA THR A 168 -17.22 -8.55 4.30
C THR A 168 -16.29 -9.00 3.19
N GLU A 169 -15.52 -8.08 2.60
CA GLU A 169 -14.54 -8.38 1.54
C GLU A 169 -13.45 -9.34 2.02
N LEU A 170 -13.03 -9.22 3.29
CA LEU A 170 -12.10 -10.16 3.91
C LEU A 170 -12.71 -11.53 4.23
N GLY A 171 -14.04 -11.68 4.12
CA GLY A 171 -14.75 -12.90 4.52
C GLY A 171 -14.74 -13.12 6.04
N ILE A 172 -14.57 -12.05 6.84
CA ILE A 172 -14.57 -12.08 8.30
C ILE A 172 -15.99 -11.71 8.77
N LEU A 173 -16.95 -12.58 8.47
CA LEU A 173 -18.39 -12.29 8.66
C LEU A 173 -19.00 -12.93 9.92
N ARG A 174 -18.26 -13.76 10.66
CA ARG A 174 -18.83 -14.61 11.73
C ARG A 174 -18.56 -14.17 13.17
N GLU A 175 -18.10 -12.95 13.41
CA GLU A 175 -18.01 -12.40 14.77
C GLU A 175 -18.85 -11.13 14.88
N ASN A 176 -20.17 -11.35 15.04
CA ASN A 176 -21.17 -10.30 15.25
C ASN A 176 -20.80 -9.32 16.39
N ASP A 177 -19.89 -9.70 17.28
CA ASP A 177 -19.54 -8.91 18.46
C ASP A 177 -18.61 -7.71 18.18
N TRP A 178 -17.89 -7.67 17.05
CA TRP A 178 -16.84 -6.66 16.87
C TRP A 178 -17.32 -5.38 16.18
N LEU A 179 -18.29 -5.49 15.27
CA LEU A 179 -18.82 -4.36 14.50
C LEU A 179 -20.00 -3.67 15.22
N GLU A 180 -20.53 -4.30 16.27
CA GLU A 180 -21.47 -3.72 17.22
C GLU A 180 -20.79 -3.10 18.44
N SER A 181 -19.47 -3.28 18.58
CA SER A 181 -18.72 -2.60 19.63
C SER A 181 -18.78 -1.08 19.42
N SER A 182 -18.93 -0.33 20.52
CA SER A 182 -18.95 1.14 20.51
C SER A 182 -17.63 1.78 20.06
N ASN A 183 -16.59 0.99 19.79
CA ASN A 183 -15.26 1.46 19.44
C ASN A 183 -14.83 1.01 18.04
N LEU A 184 -15.23 1.78 17.03
CA LEU A 184 -14.90 1.54 15.63
C LEU A 184 -13.38 1.47 15.38
N SER A 185 -12.57 2.24 16.12
CA SER A 185 -11.12 2.23 16.00
C SER A 185 -10.53 0.85 16.37
N GLN A 186 -11.06 0.19 17.40
CA GLN A 186 -10.63 -1.18 17.75
C GLN A 186 -11.00 -2.18 16.67
N SER A 187 -12.18 -2.06 16.05
CA SER A 187 -12.60 -2.95 14.96
C SER A 187 -11.66 -2.84 13.76
N VAL A 188 -11.28 -1.61 13.37
CA VAL A 188 -10.29 -1.38 12.30
C VAL A 188 -8.94 -1.99 12.64
N LYS A 189 -8.41 -1.74 13.84
CA LYS A 189 -7.12 -2.30 14.29
C LYS A 189 -7.12 -3.83 14.22
N LYS A 190 -8.22 -4.49 14.64
CA LYS A 190 -8.40 -5.95 14.55
C LYS A 190 -8.44 -6.45 13.10
N LEU A 191 -9.22 -5.79 12.23
CA LEU A 191 -9.30 -6.15 10.81
C LEU A 191 -7.94 -6.02 10.13
N SER A 192 -7.24 -4.91 10.38
CA SER A 192 -5.91 -4.68 9.85
C SER A 192 -4.92 -5.75 10.30
N HIS A 193 -4.91 -6.08 11.58
CA HIS A 193 -4.05 -7.12 12.12
C HIS A 193 -4.30 -8.48 11.45
N LYS A 194 -5.56 -8.91 11.36
CA LYS A 194 -5.92 -10.17 10.69
C LYS A 194 -5.54 -10.18 9.21
N ASN A 195 -5.79 -9.07 8.50
CA ASN A 195 -5.39 -8.93 7.10
C ASN A 195 -3.87 -9.07 6.95
N GLN A 196 -3.07 -8.40 7.79
CA GLN A 196 -1.62 -8.48 7.75
C GLN A 196 -1.09 -9.89 8.05
N GLU A 197 -1.65 -10.58 9.04
CA GLU A 197 -1.25 -11.95 9.38
C GLU A 197 -1.58 -12.94 8.26
N ALA A 198 -2.80 -12.88 7.73
CA ALA A 198 -3.22 -13.73 6.62
C ALA A 198 -2.38 -13.44 5.36
N ASN A 199 -2.12 -12.17 5.04
CA ASN A 199 -1.21 -11.80 3.95
C ASN A 199 0.18 -12.42 4.12
N LYS A 200 0.78 -12.31 5.31
CA LYS A 200 2.10 -12.88 5.60
C LYS A 200 2.11 -14.39 5.43
N ARG A 201 1.07 -15.11 5.86
CA ARG A 201 0.96 -16.56 5.69
C ARG A 201 0.80 -16.92 4.21
N TYR A 202 -0.05 -16.22 3.49
CA TYR A 202 -0.25 -16.43 2.05
C TYR A 202 1.04 -16.18 1.26
N SER A 203 1.77 -15.08 1.54
CA SER A 203 3.06 -14.82 0.86
C SER A 203 4.09 -15.92 1.13
N ARG A 204 4.14 -16.48 2.35
CA ARG A 204 5.04 -17.62 2.65
C ARG A 204 4.62 -18.87 1.87
N LEU A 205 3.32 -19.15 1.79
CA LEU A 205 2.78 -20.24 0.99
C LEU A 205 3.25 -20.14 -0.46
N LEU A 206 3.14 -18.96 -1.09
CA LEU A 206 3.58 -18.76 -2.47
C LEU A 206 5.08 -19.04 -2.65
N VAL A 207 5.91 -18.60 -1.70
CA VAL A 207 7.35 -18.91 -1.72
C VAL A 207 7.64 -20.39 -1.51
N GLU A 208 6.83 -21.11 -0.72
CA GLU A 208 6.98 -22.55 -0.53
C GLU A 208 6.55 -23.33 -1.78
N ILE A 209 5.48 -22.90 -2.45
CA ILE A 209 5.02 -23.47 -3.73
C ILE A 209 6.08 -23.29 -4.82
N ASP A 210 6.68 -22.12 -4.94
CA ASP A 210 7.75 -21.85 -5.94
C ASP A 210 9.01 -22.71 -5.73
N ARG A 211 9.18 -23.31 -4.54
CA ARG A 211 10.34 -24.16 -4.21
C ARG A 211 10.10 -25.65 -4.45
N VAL A 212 8.86 -26.08 -4.64
CA VAL A 212 8.58 -27.50 -4.90
C VAL A 212 8.58 -27.76 -6.41
N GLU A 213 9.22 -28.87 -6.82
CA GLU A 213 9.33 -29.24 -8.25
C GLU A 213 8.12 -30.03 -8.77
N ASP A 214 7.24 -30.48 -7.87
CA ASP A 214 6.13 -31.39 -8.16
C ASP A 214 4.79 -30.72 -7.80
N ASP A 215 3.92 -30.59 -8.80
CA ASP A 215 2.57 -30.03 -8.67
C ASP A 215 1.76 -30.72 -7.57
N ARG A 216 1.97 -32.02 -7.31
CA ARG A 216 1.29 -32.71 -6.20
C ARG A 216 1.67 -32.17 -4.83
N GLN A 217 2.93 -31.74 -4.65
CA GLN A 217 3.37 -31.14 -3.40
C GLN A 217 2.76 -29.73 -3.24
N ALA A 218 2.72 -28.95 -4.32
CA ALA A 218 2.05 -27.66 -4.33
C ALA A 218 0.55 -27.79 -4.01
N GLU A 219 -0.13 -28.80 -4.58
CA GLU A 219 -1.52 -29.12 -4.29
C GLU A 219 -1.76 -29.40 -2.79
N VAL A 220 -0.90 -30.22 -2.17
CA VAL A 220 -0.98 -30.54 -0.74
C VAL A 220 -0.81 -29.29 0.14
N LEU A 221 0.14 -28.41 -0.21
CA LEU A 221 0.35 -27.15 0.51
C LEU A 221 -0.86 -26.22 0.41
N LEU A 222 -1.42 -26.05 -0.79
CA LEU A 222 -2.61 -25.24 -1.04
C LEU A 222 -3.83 -25.77 -0.27
N ARG A 223 -4.12 -27.08 -0.36
CA ARG A 223 -5.24 -27.70 0.37
C ARG A 223 -5.10 -27.54 1.87
N LYS A 224 -3.90 -27.71 2.42
CA LYS A 224 -3.63 -27.49 3.83
C LYS A 224 -3.92 -26.04 4.21
N TYR A 225 -3.37 -25.08 3.48
CA TYR A 225 -3.61 -23.66 3.72
C TYR A 225 -5.09 -23.29 3.68
N ILE A 226 -5.83 -23.76 2.66
CA ILE A 226 -7.26 -23.51 2.49
C ILE A 226 -8.06 -24.00 3.71
N SER A 227 -7.69 -25.15 4.29
CA SER A 227 -8.37 -25.71 5.45
C SER A 227 -8.10 -24.95 6.76
N GLU A 228 -6.96 -24.26 6.86
CA GLU A 228 -6.49 -23.58 8.07
C GLU A 228 -6.77 -22.06 8.05
N GLU A 229 -6.89 -21.43 6.88
CA GLU A 229 -7.02 -19.98 6.77
C GLU A 229 -8.42 -19.47 7.13
N SER A 230 -8.50 -18.72 8.23
CA SER A 230 -9.69 -18.07 8.76
C SER A 230 -10.22 -16.88 7.92
N VAL A 231 -9.36 -16.20 7.16
CA VAL A 231 -9.69 -15.02 6.36
C VAL A 231 -10.12 -15.46 4.96
N GLY A 232 -11.41 -15.33 4.67
CA GLY A 232 -12.03 -15.82 3.44
C GLY A 232 -11.39 -15.29 2.16
N TYR A 233 -10.95 -14.03 2.14
CA TYR A 233 -10.25 -13.45 0.98
C TYR A 233 -9.02 -14.27 0.57
N TYR A 234 -8.10 -14.51 1.51
CA TYR A 234 -6.87 -15.26 1.25
C TYR A 234 -7.14 -16.75 1.01
N ARG A 235 -8.18 -17.32 1.63
CA ARG A 235 -8.63 -18.68 1.32
C ARG A 235 -9.07 -18.79 -0.14
N ASN A 236 -9.86 -17.84 -0.63
CA ASN A 236 -10.32 -17.84 -2.02
C ASN A 236 -9.18 -17.63 -3.01
N LEU A 237 -8.18 -16.80 -2.68
CA LEU A 237 -6.96 -16.69 -3.50
C LEU A 237 -6.25 -18.04 -3.62
N ALA A 238 -6.01 -18.75 -2.51
CA ALA A 238 -5.40 -20.07 -2.56
C ALA A 238 -6.27 -21.11 -3.30
N MET A 239 -7.60 -21.02 -3.24
CA MET A 239 -8.49 -21.87 -4.04
C MET A 239 -8.31 -21.62 -5.54
N LYS A 240 -8.18 -20.36 -5.96
CA LYS A 240 -7.95 -20.01 -7.37
C LYS A 240 -6.62 -20.57 -7.89
N GLU A 241 -5.54 -20.45 -7.11
CA GLU A 241 -4.24 -21.05 -7.44
C GLU A 241 -4.34 -22.58 -7.55
N LEU A 242 -5.14 -23.21 -6.69
CA LEU A 242 -5.37 -24.66 -6.71
C LEU A 242 -6.14 -25.09 -7.96
N ASP A 243 -7.16 -24.34 -8.35
CA ASP A 243 -7.95 -24.63 -9.56
C ASP A 243 -7.05 -24.52 -10.81
N GLU A 244 -6.19 -23.49 -10.88
CA GLU A 244 -5.25 -23.29 -12.00
C GLU A 244 -4.15 -24.37 -12.09
N LEU A 245 -3.82 -25.03 -10.97
CA LEU A 245 -2.82 -26.11 -10.92
C LEU A 245 -3.38 -27.47 -11.39
N VAL A 246 -4.71 -27.65 -11.31
CA VAL A 246 -5.40 -28.92 -11.61
C VAL A 246 -5.96 -28.95 -13.04
N ASP A 247 -6.15 -27.78 -13.66
CA ASP A 247 -6.58 -27.61 -15.05
C ASP A 247 -5.47 -27.89 -16.08
#